data_AF-A0A665TY70-F1
#
_entry.id   AF-A0A665TY70-F1
#
_cell.length_a   1.000
_cell.length_b   1.000
_cell.length_c   1.000
_cell.angle_alpha   90.00
_cell.angle_beta   90.00
_cell.angle_gamma   90.00
#
_symmetry.space_group_name_H-M   'P 1'
#
loop_
_entity.id
_entity.type
_entity.pdbx_description
1 polymer ?
#
loop_
_entity_poly.entity_id
_entity_poly.type
_entity_poly.pdbx_seq_one_letter_code
_entity_poly.pdbx_strand_id
1 'polypeptide(L)'
;MAFVFRRWRVLLVLNVLAVAGISHEVLLKRLSSLEDVVYRQLNGLSKSLGLIEGFGGLGKGGLPATLSPAEESDAKFLREKYGYNAYLSDRISLDRNIPDHRPMFSSYIHCVFIKCIH
;
A
#
# COMPACT_ATOMS: atom_id res chain seq x y z
N MET A 1 3.00 -61.54 -20.40
CA MET A 1 2.48 -60.89 -19.18
C MET A 1 3.28 -59.64 -18.71
N ALA A 2 4.22 -59.09 -19.50
CA ALA A 2 5.04 -57.94 -19.09
C ALA A 2 4.47 -56.54 -19.45
N PHE A 3 3.33 -56.49 -20.14
CA PHE A 3 2.73 -55.24 -20.62
C PHE A 3 1.78 -54.58 -19.60
N VAL A 4 1.19 -55.37 -18.70
CA VAL A 4 0.21 -54.89 -17.71
C VAL A 4 0.90 -54.17 -16.55
N PHE A 5 2.11 -54.60 -16.18
CA PHE A 5 2.89 -54.01 -15.08
C PHE A 5 3.41 -52.60 -15.38
N ARG A 6 3.74 -52.30 -16.65
CA ARG A 6 4.19 -50.95 -17.03
C ARG A 6 3.05 -49.96 -17.02
N ARG A 7 1.87 -50.36 -17.49
CA ARG A 7 0.69 -49.48 -17.56
C ARG A 7 0.14 -49.15 -16.18
N TRP A 8 0.21 -50.09 -15.23
CA TRP A 8 -0.22 -49.85 -13.86
C TRP A 8 0.75 -48.98 -13.06
N ARG A 9 2.06 -49.12 -13.28
CA ARG A 9 3.08 -48.23 -12.69
C ARG A 9 2.96 -46.79 -13.18
N VAL A 10 2.66 -46.58 -14.46
CA VAL A 10 2.43 -45.23 -15.01
C VAL A 10 1.19 -44.58 -14.39
N LEU A 11 0.11 -45.34 -14.19
CA LEU A 11 -1.10 -44.85 -13.53
C LEU A 11 -0.86 -44.48 -12.05
N LEU A 12 -0.05 -45.26 -11.33
CA LEU A 12 0.36 -44.94 -9.96
C LEU A 12 1.22 -43.67 -9.89
N VAL A 13 2.19 -43.54 -10.79
CA VAL A 13 3.04 -42.33 -10.85
C VAL A 13 2.23 -41.10 -11.25
N LEU A 14 1.29 -41.21 -12.19
CA LEU A 14 0.40 -40.10 -12.56
C LEU A 14 -0.50 -39.68 -11.40
N ASN A 15 -1.05 -40.62 -10.63
CA ASN A 15 -1.88 -40.31 -9.47
C ASN A 15 -1.10 -39.63 -8.35
N VAL A 16 0.13 -40.10 -8.08
CA VAL A 16 1.01 -39.48 -7.08
C VAL A 16 1.44 -38.08 -7.51
N LEU A 17 1.76 -37.88 -8.79
CA LEU A 17 2.13 -36.58 -9.34
C LEU A 17 0.94 -35.60 -9.34
N ALA A 18 -0.27 -36.09 -9.63
CA ALA A 18 -1.49 -35.29 -9.56
C ALA A 18 -1.82 -34.88 -8.13
N VAL A 19 -1.77 -35.81 -7.16
CA VAL A 19 -2.01 -35.51 -5.73
C VAL A 19 -0.95 -34.55 -5.17
N ALA A 20 0.31 -34.67 -5.60
CA ALA A 20 1.38 -33.76 -5.20
C ALA A 20 1.26 -32.38 -5.87
N GLY A 21 0.76 -32.30 -7.11
CA GLY A 21 0.44 -31.02 -7.76
C GLY A 21 -0.67 -30.29 -7.01
N ILE A 22 -1.77 -30.99 -6.71
CA ILE A 22 -2.97 -30.47 -6.05
C ILE A 22 -2.65 -29.95 -4.65
N SER A 23 -1.74 -30.59 -3.92
CA SER A 23 -1.35 -30.13 -2.59
C SER A 23 -0.53 -28.82 -2.63
N HIS A 24 0.34 -28.64 -3.62
CA HIS A 24 1.13 -27.41 -3.77
C HIS A 24 0.27 -26.19 -4.13
N GLU A 25 -0.67 -26.35 -5.05
CA GLU A 25 -1.57 -25.26 -5.44
C GLU A 25 -2.59 -24.92 -4.35
N VAL A 26 -3.04 -25.90 -3.55
CA VAL A 26 -3.85 -25.65 -2.35
C VAL A 26 -3.03 -24.95 -1.24
N LEU A 27 -1.77 -25.34 -1.03
CA LEU A 27 -0.88 -24.68 -0.07
C LEU A 27 -0.59 -23.22 -0.45
N LEU A 28 -0.30 -22.94 -1.73
CA LEU A 28 -0.11 -21.57 -2.23
C LEU A 28 -1.37 -20.72 -2.04
N LYS A 29 -2.56 -21.29 -2.29
CA LYS A 29 -3.83 -20.60 -2.08
C LYS A 29 -4.10 -20.30 -0.60
N ARG A 30 -3.68 -21.19 0.31
CA ARG A 30 -3.77 -20.99 1.76
C ARG A 30 -2.77 -19.94 2.25
N LEU A 31 -1.53 -19.97 1.76
CA LEU A 31 -0.50 -18.98 2.07
C LEU A 31 -0.91 -17.58 1.60
N SER A 32 -1.41 -17.46 0.37
CA SER A 32 -1.94 -16.19 -0.16
C SER A 32 -3.12 -15.68 0.69
N SER A 33 -4.05 -16.57 1.08
CA SER A 33 -5.15 -16.15 1.97
C SER A 33 -4.69 -15.70 3.36
N LEU A 34 -3.59 -16.28 3.87
CA LEU A 34 -3.02 -15.91 5.16
C LEU A 34 -2.28 -14.57 5.06
N GLU A 35 -1.55 -14.36 3.98
CA GLU A 35 -0.90 -13.09 3.65
C GLU A 35 -1.93 -11.95 3.60
N ASP A 36 -3.06 -12.14 2.91
CA ASP A 36 -4.13 -11.14 2.82
C ASP A 36 -4.75 -10.78 4.19
N VAL A 37 -4.95 -11.79 5.05
CA VAL A 37 -5.49 -11.59 6.40
C VAL A 37 -4.47 -10.86 7.28
N VAL A 38 -3.20 -11.23 7.19
CA VAL A 38 -2.09 -10.58 7.91
C VAL A 38 -1.92 -9.13 7.45
N TYR A 39 -1.98 -8.86 6.15
CA TYR A 39 -1.94 -7.48 5.63
C TYR A 39 -3.12 -6.64 6.10
N ARG A 40 -4.35 -7.19 6.14
CA ARG A 40 -5.51 -6.47 6.70
C ARG A 40 -5.36 -6.22 8.19
N GLN A 41 -4.89 -7.18 8.97
CA GLN A 41 -4.72 -7.04 10.41
C GLN A 41 -3.60 -6.06 10.76
N LEU A 42 -2.45 -6.14 10.08
CA LEU A 42 -1.33 -5.22 10.29
C LEU A 42 -1.66 -3.80 9.82
N ASN A 43 -2.36 -3.63 8.70
CA ASN A 43 -2.84 -2.31 8.26
C ASN A 43 -3.95 -1.76 9.17
N GLY A 44 -4.72 -2.63 9.83
CA GLY A 44 -5.69 -2.25 10.85
C GLY A 44 -5.02 -1.81 12.16
N LEU A 45 -3.99 -2.53 12.59
CA LEU A 45 -3.19 -2.24 13.78
C LEU A 45 -2.31 -1.00 13.61
N SER A 46 -1.67 -0.81 12.46
CA SER A 46 -0.84 0.39 12.20
C SER A 46 -1.67 1.68 12.22
N LYS A 47 -2.94 1.60 11.79
CA LYS A 47 -3.91 2.69 11.88
C LYS A 47 -4.38 2.96 13.30
N SER A 48 -4.52 1.95 14.16
CA SER A 48 -4.95 2.13 15.56
C SER A 48 -3.82 2.52 16.51
N LEU A 49 -2.58 2.09 16.21
CA LEU A 49 -1.37 2.46 16.96
C LEU A 49 -0.78 3.83 16.56
N GLY A 50 -1.32 4.49 15.53
CA GLY A 50 -0.84 5.82 15.10
C GLY A 50 0.58 5.85 14.53
N LEU A 51 1.19 4.68 14.27
CA LEU A 51 2.55 4.53 13.75
C LEU A 51 2.66 4.84 12.25
N ILE A 52 1.54 4.79 11.53
CA ILE A 52 1.32 5.35 10.19
C ILE A 52 0.22 6.40 10.38
N GLU A 53 0.41 7.63 9.88
CA GLU A 53 -0.49 8.80 10.09
C GLU A 53 -1.95 8.46 9.71
N GLY A 54 -2.63 7.83 10.66
CA GLY A 54 -3.89 7.14 10.50
C GLY A 54 -5.02 8.14 10.64
N PHE A 55 -5.90 8.17 9.64
CA PHE A 55 -7.23 8.82 9.63
C PHE A 55 -7.39 10.29 10.14
N GLY A 56 -6.35 10.95 10.64
CA GLY A 56 -6.41 12.27 11.28
C GLY A 56 -5.03 12.91 11.49
N GLY A 57 -4.04 12.55 10.66
CA GLY A 57 -2.74 13.20 10.63
C GLY A 57 -2.80 14.71 10.37
N LEU A 58 -1.77 15.43 10.79
CA LEU A 58 -1.72 16.89 10.65
C LEU A 58 -1.75 17.25 9.16
N GLY A 59 -2.67 18.12 8.77
CA GLY A 59 -2.78 18.56 7.39
C GLY A 59 -3.38 17.54 6.41
N LYS A 60 -3.99 16.44 6.89
CA LYS A 60 -4.72 15.49 6.04
C LYS A 60 -5.97 16.14 5.45
N GLY A 61 -6.23 15.92 4.16
CA GLY A 61 -7.38 16.52 3.48
C GLY A 61 -7.25 18.02 3.26
N GLY A 62 -6.05 18.58 3.36
CA GLY A 62 -5.82 20.03 3.20
C GLY A 62 -6.27 20.87 4.40
N LEU A 63 -6.53 20.26 5.55
CA LEU A 63 -6.88 21.00 6.77
C LEU A 63 -5.69 21.83 7.29
N PRO A 64 -5.93 22.99 7.92
CA PRO A 64 -4.85 23.77 8.52
C PRO A 64 -4.26 23.03 9.74
N ALA A 65 -2.93 22.97 9.81
CA ALA A 65 -2.21 22.48 10.98
C ALA A 65 -1.74 23.66 11.83
N THR A 66 -2.06 23.66 13.13
CA THR A 66 -1.63 24.67 14.09
C THR A 66 -0.54 24.13 15.00
N LEU A 67 0.34 25.01 15.47
CA LEU A 67 1.38 24.68 16.45
C LEU A 67 0.94 25.06 17.86
N SER A 68 1.46 24.32 18.83
CA SER A 68 1.37 24.71 20.23
C SER A 68 2.37 25.84 20.54
N PRO A 69 2.09 26.73 21.51
CA PRO A 69 2.97 27.85 21.82
C PRO A 69 4.37 27.43 22.29
N ALA A 70 4.52 26.19 22.81
CA ALA A 70 5.82 25.66 23.23
C ALA A 70 6.76 25.36 22.05
N GLU A 71 6.20 25.01 20.88
CA GLU A 71 6.96 24.62 19.68
C GLU A 71 7.24 25.81 18.75
N GLU A 72 6.67 26.98 19.06
CA GLU A 72 6.75 28.17 18.23
C GLU A 72 8.16 28.79 18.21
N SER A 73 8.96 28.60 19.26
CA SER A 73 10.36 29.08 19.30
C SER A 73 11.23 28.44 18.23
N ASP A 74 11.13 27.11 18.10
CA ASP A 74 11.92 26.32 17.16
C ASP A 74 11.41 26.55 15.73
N ALA A 75 10.08 26.63 15.59
CA ALA A 75 9.44 26.95 14.32
C ALA A 75 9.83 28.36 13.84
N LYS A 76 9.98 29.35 14.73
CA LYS A 76 10.40 30.71 14.36
C LYS A 76 11.78 30.72 13.72
N PHE A 77 12.76 30.05 14.34
CA PHE A 77 14.11 29.94 13.79
C PHE A 77 14.12 29.31 12.40
N LEU A 78 13.41 28.19 12.23
CA LEU A 78 13.32 27.49 10.94
C LEU A 78 12.58 28.32 9.89
N ARG A 79 11.59 29.11 10.30
CA ARG A 79 10.83 29.99 9.41
C ARG A 79 11.65 31.16 8.91
N GLU A 80 12.53 31.71 9.73
CA GLU A 80 13.49 32.74 9.31
C GLU A 80 14.54 32.17 8.32
N LYS A 81 14.98 30.91 8.54
CA LYS A 81 15.97 30.26 7.67
C LYS A 81 15.45 29.92 6.27
N TYR A 82 14.25 29.35 6.18
CA TYR A 82 13.72 28.82 4.91
C TYR A 82 12.58 29.66 4.31
N GLY A 83 12.03 30.62 5.05
CA GLY A 83 10.89 31.45 4.61
C GLY A 83 9.52 30.76 4.75
N TYR A 84 9.48 29.51 5.21
CA TYR A 84 8.24 28.75 5.47
C TYR A 84 8.36 27.94 6.76
N ASN A 85 7.24 27.45 7.29
CA ASN A 85 7.24 26.65 8.51
C ASN A 85 7.73 25.22 8.25
N ALA A 86 9.05 25.03 8.22
CA ALA A 86 9.67 23.73 8.01
C ALA A 86 9.36 22.76 9.17
N TYR A 87 9.23 23.28 10.40
CA TYR A 87 8.88 22.47 11.57
C TYR A 87 7.53 21.76 11.43
N LEU A 88 6.52 22.46 10.91
CA LEU A 88 5.24 21.83 10.56
C LEU A 88 5.38 20.90 9.35
N SER A 89 6.15 21.31 8.34
CA SER A 89 6.31 20.54 7.10
C SER A 89 6.88 19.15 7.37
N ASP A 90 7.86 19.02 8.27
CA ASP A 90 8.51 17.74 8.60
C ASP A 90 7.56 16.77 9.32
N ARG A 91 6.51 17.30 9.96
CA ARG A 91 5.50 16.52 10.69
C ARG A 91 4.30 16.15 9.84
N ILE A 92 4.15 16.75 8.66
CA ILE A 92 3.06 16.46 7.74
C ILE A 92 3.48 15.30 6.83
N SER A 93 2.60 14.30 6.68
CA SER A 93 2.77 13.23 5.69
C SER A 93 3.08 13.75 4.29
N LEU A 94 4.09 13.15 3.66
CA LEU A 94 4.42 13.34 2.24
C LEU A 94 3.26 12.88 1.34
N ASP A 95 2.63 11.74 1.66
CA ASP A 95 1.56 11.13 0.88
C ASP A 95 0.14 11.54 1.35
N ARG A 96 -0.05 12.82 1.69
CA ARG A 96 -1.37 13.31 2.12
C ARG A 96 -2.33 13.47 0.94
N ASN A 97 -3.61 13.18 1.16
CA ASN A 97 -4.66 13.46 0.19
C ASN A 97 -5.05 14.95 0.25
N ILE A 98 -5.15 15.61 -0.90
CA ILE A 98 -5.56 17.02 -1.02
C ILE A 98 -6.88 17.08 -1.81
N PRO A 99 -7.87 17.88 -1.36
CA PRO A 99 -9.11 18.07 -2.11
C PRO A 99 -8.84 18.71 -3.47
N ASP A 100 -9.50 18.20 -4.51
CA ASP A 100 -9.42 18.79 -5.84
C ASP A 100 -10.31 20.04 -5.91
N HIS A 101 -9.69 21.19 -6.15
CA HIS A 101 -10.38 22.48 -6.32
C HIS A 101 -10.43 22.94 -7.78
N ARG A 102 -10.06 22.07 -8.73
CA ARG A 102 -10.12 22.39 -10.17
C ARG A 102 -11.57 22.61 -10.61
N PRO A 103 -11.82 23.51 -11.58
CA PRO A 103 -13.14 23.64 -12.18
C PRO A 103 -13.49 22.34 -12.94
N MET A 104 -14.76 21.93 -12.86
CA MET A 104 -15.25 20.64 -13.41
C MET A 104 -14.89 20.40 -14.89
N PHE A 105 -14.76 21.46 -15.69
CA PHE A 105 -14.37 21.37 -17.10
C PHE A 105 -12.91 20.93 -17.31
N SER A 106 -12.05 21.02 -16.28
CA SER A 106 -10.65 20.57 -16.35
C SER A 106 -10.50 19.06 -16.08
N SER A 107 -11.49 18.41 -15.46
CA SER A 107 -11.42 16.98 -15.12
C SER A 107 -11.69 16.06 -16.33
N TYR A 108 -12.23 16.62 -17.42
CA TYR A 108 -12.54 15.92 -18.68
C TYR A 108 -11.57 16.23 -19.81
N ILE A 109 -10.37 16.76 -19.50
CA ILE A 109 -9.32 16.86 -20.51
C ILE A 109 -8.87 15.42 -20.81
N HIS A 110 -9.41 14.89 -21.90
CA HIS A 110 -9.00 13.65 -22.54
C HIS A 110 -7.46 13.60 -22.52
N CYS A 111 -6.87 12.55 -21.93
CA CYS A 111 -5.42 12.35 -21.85
C CYS A 111 -4.81 12.24 -23.26
N VAL A 112 -4.61 13.38 -23.91
CA VAL A 112 -3.87 13.52 -25.16
C VAL A 112 -2.56 14.21 -24.84
N PHE A 113 -1.79 13.67 -23.91
CA PHE A 113 -0.38 14.04 -23.78
C PHE A 113 0.41 12.83 -23.29
N ILE A 114 1.33 12.39 -24.15
CA ILE A 114 2.54 11.63 -23.84
C ILE A 114 2.35 10.10 -23.78
N LYS A 115 2.10 9.53 -24.96
CA LYS A 115 2.78 8.30 -25.40
C LYS A 115 3.95 8.69 -26.30
N CYS A 116 4.82 9.56 -25.77
CA CYS A 116 6.07 10.00 -26.40
C CYS A 116 7.13 10.10 -25.30
N ILE A 117 7.76 8.98 -24.96
CA ILE A 117 9.16 8.85 -24.55
C ILE A 117 9.41 7.34 -24.40
N HIS A 118 10.19 6.84 -25.36
CA HIS A 118 10.95 5.60 -25.47
C HIS A 118 10.30 4.24 -25.11
#